data_AF-A0A3N5FM03-F1
#
_entry.id   AF-A0A3N5FM03-F1
#
_cell.length_a   1.000
_cell.length_b   1.000
_cell.length_c   1.000
_cell.angle_alpha   90.00
_cell.angle_beta   90.00
_cell.angle_gamma   90.00
#
_symmetry.space_group_name_H-M   'P 1'
#
loop_
_entity.id
_entity.type
_entity.pdbx_description
1 polymer ?
#
loop_
_entity_poly.entity_id
_entity_poly.type
_entity_poly.pdbx_seq_one_letter_code
_entity_poly.pdbx_strand_id
1 'polypeptide(L)'
;MLSSEPPAPHWAPIRKPAGSGGLTPNLVDYQSAWEGFRWDDVRAELGVAAGVLNIAAIALDRPAAATPDKPAVRFINAGLSAQEFSYRTLQQHVNRFANLLSSCGVAR
;
A
#
# COMPACT_ATOMS: atom_id res chain seq x y z
N MET A 1 47.21 -16.21 -4.53
CA MET A 1 45.86 -16.32 -3.96
C MET A 1 44.97 -15.31 -4.68
N LEU A 2 44.23 -15.74 -5.70
CA LEU A 2 43.19 -14.93 -6.34
C LEU A 2 41.86 -15.47 -5.80
N SER A 3 41.18 -14.65 -4.99
CA SER A 3 39.83 -14.94 -4.52
C SER A 3 38.87 -14.90 -5.71
N SER A 4 38.25 -16.03 -6.03
CA SER A 4 37.22 -16.14 -7.05
C SER A 4 35.93 -15.47 -6.55
N GLU A 5 35.38 -14.57 -7.35
CA GLU A 5 34.07 -13.95 -7.15
C GLU A 5 32.97 -15.04 -7.14
N PRO A 6 32.00 -15.03 -6.21
CA PRO A 6 30.94 -16.02 -6.19
C PRO A 6 30.07 -15.90 -7.45
N PRO A 7 29.64 -17.02 -8.06
CA PRO A 7 28.88 -17.00 -9.31
C PRO A 7 27.54 -16.28 -9.12
N ALA A 8 27.19 -15.42 -10.09
CA ALA A 8 25.93 -14.69 -10.10
C ALA A 8 24.72 -15.66 -10.02
N PRO A 9 23.64 -15.29 -9.31
CA PRO A 9 22.48 -16.15 -9.15
C PRO A 9 21.81 -16.44 -10.51
N HIS A 10 21.45 -17.70 -10.74
CA HIS A 10 20.92 -18.25 -12.00
C HIS A 10 19.39 -18.15 -12.12
N TRP A 11 18.77 -17.05 -11.70
CA TRP A 11 17.33 -16.89 -11.95
C TRP A 11 17.11 -16.45 -13.40
N ALA A 12 16.30 -17.20 -14.15
CA ALA A 12 15.92 -16.81 -15.49
C ALA A 12 15.12 -15.49 -15.44
N PRO A 13 15.52 -14.43 -16.17
CA PRO A 13 14.80 -13.17 -16.16
C PRO A 13 13.35 -13.34 -16.62
N ILE A 14 12.39 -12.90 -15.78
CA ILE A 14 10.98 -12.87 -16.16
C ILE A 14 10.78 -11.76 -17.19
N ARG A 15 10.60 -12.14 -18.46
CA ARG A 15 10.30 -11.17 -19.53
C ARG A 15 8.85 -10.74 -19.42
N LYS A 16 8.64 -9.45 -19.11
CA LYS A 16 7.33 -8.81 -19.27
C LYS A 16 7.10 -8.65 -20.77
N PRO A 17 6.07 -9.25 -21.37
CA PRO A 17 5.88 -9.10 -22.80
C PRO A 17 5.55 -7.63 -23.11
N ALA A 18 6.16 -7.07 -24.15
CA ALA A 18 5.93 -5.68 -24.53
C ALA A 18 4.45 -5.51 -24.92
N GLY A 19 3.73 -4.60 -24.25
CA GLY A 19 2.31 -4.34 -24.54
C GLY A 19 1.28 -5.26 -23.85
N SER A 20 1.66 -6.06 -22.85
CA SER A 20 0.82 -7.13 -22.27
C SER A 20 -0.31 -6.70 -21.34
N GLY A 21 -1.02 -5.60 -21.61
CA GLY A 21 -2.25 -5.40 -20.85
C GLY A 21 -3.05 -4.13 -21.05
N GLY A 22 -2.73 -3.25 -22.00
CA GLY A 22 -3.49 -2.01 -22.19
C GLY A 22 -3.60 -1.11 -20.94
N LEU A 23 -2.82 -1.39 -19.90
CA LEU A 23 -2.81 -0.64 -18.66
C LEU A 23 -1.95 0.60 -18.87
N THR A 24 -2.57 1.77 -18.66
CA THR A 24 -1.86 3.04 -18.71
C THR A 24 -0.96 3.14 -17.47
N PRO A 25 0.33 3.47 -17.62
CA PRO A 25 1.19 3.75 -16.48
C PRO A 25 0.60 4.87 -15.61
N ASN A 26 0.74 4.79 -14.29
CA ASN A 26 0.29 5.87 -13.39
C ASN A 26 1.02 7.20 -13.67
N LEU A 27 2.24 7.13 -14.22
CA LEU A 27 3.05 8.28 -14.59
C LEU A 27 3.34 8.21 -16.08
N VAL A 28 2.49 8.86 -16.87
CA VAL A 28 2.57 8.87 -18.35
C VAL A 28 3.55 9.93 -18.84
N ASP A 29 3.44 11.14 -18.29
CA ASP A 29 4.29 12.29 -18.60
C ASP A 29 4.89 12.83 -17.31
N TYR A 30 6.18 12.57 -17.12
CA TYR A 30 6.91 13.02 -15.96
C TYR A 30 7.00 14.55 -15.90
N GLN A 31 7.21 15.21 -17.03
CA GLN A 31 7.45 16.65 -17.08
C GLN A 31 6.19 17.40 -16.66
N SER A 32 5.05 17.02 -17.25
CA SER A 32 3.75 17.60 -16.90
C SER A 32 3.38 17.36 -15.43
N ALA A 33 3.60 16.13 -14.92
CA ALA A 33 3.34 15.81 -13.52
C ALA A 33 4.22 16.62 -12.55
N TRP A 34 5.48 16.86 -12.92
CA TRP A 34 6.40 17.66 -12.12
C TRP A 34 6.03 19.15 -12.12
N GLU A 35 5.73 19.74 -13.27
CA GLU A 35 5.35 21.15 -13.41
C GLU A 35 4.03 21.47 -12.68
N GLY A 36 3.07 20.55 -12.75
CA GLY A 36 1.75 20.68 -12.13
C GLY A 36 1.71 20.40 -10.62
N PHE A 37 2.77 19.83 -10.03
CA PHE A 37 2.74 19.41 -8.63
C PHE A 37 2.64 20.59 -7.65
N ARG A 38 1.73 20.46 -6.67
CA ARG A 38 1.60 21.39 -5.53
C ARG A 38 1.39 20.63 -4.22
N TRP A 39 2.10 21.05 -3.18
CA TRP A 39 1.93 20.47 -1.84
C TRP A 39 0.56 20.75 -1.23
N ASP A 40 -0.10 21.85 -1.62
CA ASP A 40 -1.45 22.17 -1.15
C ASP A 40 -2.49 21.17 -1.67
N ASP A 41 -2.34 20.69 -2.90
CA ASP A 41 -3.23 19.66 -3.47
C ASP A 41 -3.09 18.35 -2.69
N VAL A 42 -1.86 17.94 -2.38
CA VAL A 42 -1.59 16.75 -1.56
C VAL A 42 -2.18 16.90 -0.15
N ARG A 43 -2.06 18.08 0.48
CA ARG A 43 -2.65 18.33 1.80
C ARG A 43 -4.18 18.26 1.76
N ALA A 44 -4.80 18.82 0.72
CA ALA A 44 -6.24 18.75 0.51
C ALA A 44 -6.70 17.30 0.29
N GLU A 45 -5.99 16.54 -0.54
CA GLU A 45 -6.26 15.12 -0.78
C GLU A 45 -6.15 14.28 0.50
N LEU A 46 -5.15 14.53 1.34
CA LEU A 46 -4.96 13.84 2.61
C LEU A 46 -5.90 14.34 3.72
N GLY A 47 -6.68 15.40 3.49
CA GLY A 47 -7.63 15.95 4.46
C GLY A 47 -6.96 16.66 5.65
N VAL A 48 -5.74 17.20 5.48
CA VAL A 48 -4.94 17.83 6.55
C VAL A 48 -5.36 19.29 6.80
N ALA A 49 -6.67 19.58 6.74
CA ALA A 49 -7.17 20.95 6.84
C ALA A 49 -6.91 21.60 8.22
N ALA A 50 -6.69 20.81 9.27
CA ALA A 50 -6.50 21.27 10.65
C ALA A 50 -5.15 20.84 11.28
N GLY A 51 -4.17 20.40 10.48
CA GLY A 51 -2.86 19.96 10.97
C GLY A 51 -2.86 18.61 11.71
N VAL A 52 -3.99 17.92 11.77
CA VAL A 52 -4.09 16.58 12.36
C VAL A 52 -4.17 15.55 11.25
N LEU A 53 -3.24 14.57 11.26
CA LEU A 53 -3.21 13.45 10.35
C LEU A 53 -3.43 12.15 11.14
N ASN A 54 -4.40 11.34 10.71
CA ASN A 54 -4.55 9.96 11.19
C ASN A 54 -4.29 9.01 10.01
N ILE A 55 -3.21 8.24 10.11
CA ILE A 55 -2.80 7.29 9.06
C ILE A 55 -3.87 6.21 8.87
N ALA A 56 -4.50 5.70 9.93
CA ALA A 56 -5.56 4.69 9.83
C ALA A 56 -6.80 5.25 9.11
N ALA A 57 -7.13 6.52 9.35
CA ALA A 57 -8.27 7.17 8.69
C ALA A 57 -8.07 7.24 7.16
N ILE A 58 -6.84 7.52 6.71
CA ILE A 58 -6.52 7.66 5.29
C ILE A 58 -6.34 6.31 4.62
N ALA A 59 -5.60 5.40 5.26
CA ALA A 59 -5.21 4.12 4.67
C ALA A 59 -6.29 3.04 4.79
N LEU A 60 -7.20 3.15 5.78
CA LEU A 60 -8.20 2.12 6.07
C LEU A 60 -9.62 2.68 6.03
N ASP A 61 -9.92 3.70 6.84
CA ASP A 61 -11.33 4.10 7.04
C ASP A 61 -11.95 4.72 5.79
N ARG A 62 -11.23 5.64 5.13
CA ARG A 62 -11.70 6.25 3.89
C ARG A 62 -11.87 5.22 2.76
N PRO A 63 -10.89 4.32 2.49
CA PRO A 63 -11.07 3.23 1.53
C PRO A 63 -12.16 2.22 1.91
N ALA A 64 -12.37 1.94 3.20
CA ALA A 64 -13.43 1.06 3.67
C ALA A 64 -14.82 1.66 3.44
N ALA A 65 -14.97 2.98 3.54
CA ALA A 65 -16.20 3.67 3.19
C ALA A 65 -16.45 3.72 1.68
N ALA A 66 -15.40 3.94 0.87
CA ALA A 66 -15.54 4.11 -0.58
C ALA A 66 -15.59 2.78 -1.36
N THR A 67 -14.77 1.80 -0.98
CA THR A 67 -14.61 0.50 -1.66
C THR A 67 -14.47 -0.64 -0.64
N PRO A 68 -15.51 -0.92 0.17
CA PRO A 68 -15.44 -1.84 1.31
C PRO A 68 -14.98 -3.26 0.94
N ASP A 69 -15.37 -3.74 -0.24
CA ASP A 69 -15.17 -5.14 -0.65
C ASP A 69 -13.89 -5.32 -1.49
N LYS A 70 -13.18 -4.24 -1.81
CA LYS A 70 -11.89 -4.31 -2.52
C LYS A 70 -10.85 -4.97 -1.61
N PRO A 71 -10.07 -5.96 -2.10
CA PRO A 71 -8.95 -6.53 -1.36
C PRO A 71 -7.94 -5.44 -0.96
N ALA A 72 -7.70 -5.30 0.34
CA ALA A 72 -6.74 -4.36 0.92
C ALA A 72 -5.39 -5.04 1.16
N VAL A 73 -5.41 -6.27 1.66
CA VAL A 73 -4.20 -7.06 1.94
C VAL A 73 -4.40 -8.48 1.42
N ARG A 74 -3.38 -9.00 0.73
CA ARG A 74 -3.24 -10.42 0.39
C ARG A 74 -2.06 -10.98 1.16
N PHE A 75 -2.32 -11.80 2.16
CA PHE A 75 -1.31 -12.47 2.98
C PHE A 75 -0.96 -13.82 2.37
N ILE A 76 0.30 -14.03 2.02
CA ILE A 76 0.81 -15.31 1.49
C ILE A 76 1.62 -15.97 2.61
N ASN A 77 1.17 -17.14 3.07
CA ASN A 77 1.86 -17.86 4.14
C ASN A 77 3.04 -18.70 3.61
N ALA A 78 3.77 -19.35 4.51
CA ALA A 78 4.91 -20.21 4.16
C ALA A 78 4.53 -21.41 3.28
N GLY A 79 3.27 -21.87 3.35
CA GLY A 79 2.72 -22.89 2.46
C GLY A 79 2.24 -22.33 1.11
N LEU A 80 2.53 -21.07 0.81
CA LEU A 80 2.12 -20.33 -0.40
C LEU A 80 0.61 -20.22 -0.60
N SER A 81 -0.21 -20.47 0.43
CA SER A 81 -1.64 -20.19 0.36
C SER A 81 -1.90 -18.71 0.61
N ALA A 82 -2.76 -18.10 -0.20
CA ALA A 82 -3.15 -16.72 -0.06
C ALA A 82 -4.44 -16.58 0.76
N GLN A 83 -4.44 -15.65 1.72
CA GLN A 83 -5.63 -15.16 2.39
C GLN A 83 -5.82 -13.68 2.05
N GLU A 84 -7.03 -13.30 1.67
CA GLU A 84 -7.37 -11.92 1.36
C GLU A 84 -8.21 -11.30 2.46
N PHE A 85 -7.95 -10.02 2.71
CA PHE A 85 -8.76 -9.18 3.57
C PHE A 85 -9.22 -7.99 2.75
N SER A 86 -10.54 -7.82 2.63
CA SER A 86 -11.12 -6.60 2.09
C SER A 86 -10.91 -5.43 3.05
N TYR A 87 -11.06 -4.19 2.58
CA TYR A 87 -10.97 -3.01 3.45
C TYR A 87 -11.95 -3.09 4.63
N ARG A 88 -13.18 -3.56 4.40
CA ARG A 88 -14.19 -3.77 5.45
C ARG A 88 -13.70 -4.74 6.53
N THR A 89 -13.26 -5.93 6.13
CA THR A 89 -12.81 -6.97 7.07
C THR A 89 -11.56 -6.54 7.80
N LEU A 90 -10.62 -5.88 7.10
CA LEU A 90 -9.40 -5.37 7.70
C LEU A 90 -9.69 -4.28 8.75
N GLN A 91 -10.58 -3.34 8.44
CA GLN A 91 -11.00 -2.28 9.38
C GLN A 91 -11.60 -2.87 10.67
N GLN A 92 -12.45 -3.89 10.56
CA GLN A 92 -13.04 -4.57 11.72
C GLN A 92 -11.98 -5.22 12.62
N HIS A 93 -11.01 -5.92 12.03
CA HIS A 93 -9.90 -6.52 12.79
C HIS A 93 -9.02 -5.46 13.47
N VAL A 94 -8.69 -4.38 12.75
CA VAL A 94 -7.87 -3.29 13.29
C VAL A 94 -8.59 -2.60 14.45
N ASN A 95 -9.89 -2.30 14.34
CA ASN A 95 -10.66 -1.69 15.41
C ASN A 95 -10.75 -2.59 16.66
N ARG A 96 -10.94 -3.90 16.45
CA ARG A 96 -10.91 -4.86 17.57
C ARG A 96 -9.56 -4.87 18.28
N PHE A 97 -8.46 -4.81 17.53
CA PHE A 97 -7.11 -4.76 18.10
C PHE A 97 -6.81 -3.41 18.79
N ALA A 98 -7.24 -2.29 18.21
CA ALA A 98 -7.10 -0.97 18.82
C ALA A 98 -7.82 -0.88 20.17
N ASN A 99 -9.03 -1.44 20.26
CA ASN A 99 -9.77 -1.52 21.52
C ASN A 99 -9.03 -2.37 22.57
N LEU A 100 -8.39 -3.46 22.15
CA LEU A 100 -7.54 -4.26 23.04
C LEU A 100 -6.34 -3.44 23.55
N LEU A 101 -5.62 -2.74 22.67
CA LEU A 101 -4.50 -1.89 23.08
C LEU A 101 -4.93 -0.81 24.09
N SER A 102 -6.08 -0.18 23.86
CA SER A 102 -6.66 0.79 24.80
C SER A 102 -6.96 0.14 26.16
N SER A 103 -7.50 -1.08 26.19
CA SER A 103 -7.74 -1.82 27.44
C SER A 103 -6.45 -2.20 28.18
N CYS A 104 -5.33 -2.32 27.47
CA CYS A 104 -4.00 -2.53 28.06
C CYS A 104 -3.34 -1.22 28.53
N GLY A 105 -4.01 -0.07 28.41
CA GLY A 105 -3.49 1.22 28.84
C GLY A 105 -2.53 1.88 27.85
N VAL A 106 -2.47 1.42 26.60
CA VAL A 106 -1.68 2.09 25.55
C VAL A 106 -2.36 3.39 25.18
N ALA A 107 -1.67 4.51 25.40
CA ALA A 107 -2.11 5.86 25.06
C ALA A 107 -1.08 6.56 24.15
N ARG A 108 -1.48 7.71 23.60
CA ARG A 108 -0.68 8.51 22.65
C ARG A 108 0.32 9.42 23.35
#